data_AF-A0A014MYW5-F1
#
_entry.id   AF-A0A014MYW5-F1
#
_cell.length_a   1.000
_cell.length_b   1.000
_cell.length_c   1.000
_cell.angle_alpha   90.00
_cell.angle_beta   90.00
_cell.angle_gamma   90.00
#
_symmetry.space_group_name_H-M   'P 1'
#
loop_
_entity.id
_entity.type
_entity.pdbx_description
1 polymer ?
#
loop_
_entity_poly.entity_id
_entity_poly.type
_entity_poly.pdbx_seq_one_letter_code
_entity_poly.pdbx_strand_id
1 'polypeptide(L)'
;MGGAVVLEEKWPVLGRHERAAEWLRVWTDLGRAPRTIDAYARGLAAYLLICERDDVDPVTAGRLHVAAFVKDLSTRPSHRGANVVALDSGAGLANATLQQRLVPVRLFYDYLTEEGLRESNPVGRGRYTPGRKFGSHERGLVPRLVKLPWIPSEQQCQVGQAEVPGGVS
;
A
#
# COMPACT_ATOMS: atom_id res chain seq x y z
N MET A 1 -12.11 15.90 -15.28
CA MET A 1 -12.60 16.51 -14.01
C MET A 1 -13.50 15.61 -13.16
N GLY A 2 -14.33 14.71 -13.73
CA GLY A 2 -15.29 13.91 -12.92
C GLY A 2 -14.69 12.83 -12.00
N GLY A 3 -13.50 12.29 -12.28
CA GLY A 3 -12.94 11.15 -11.52
C GLY A 3 -12.46 11.50 -10.11
N ALA A 4 -11.82 12.66 -9.92
CA ALA A 4 -11.28 13.06 -8.61
C ALA A 4 -12.40 13.37 -7.61
N VAL A 5 -13.46 14.06 -8.04
CA VAL A 5 -14.62 14.42 -7.21
C VAL A 5 -15.29 13.16 -6.64
N VAL A 6 -15.44 12.10 -7.44
CA VAL A 6 -16.03 10.82 -6.99
C VAL A 6 -15.15 10.12 -5.93
N LEU A 7 -13.82 10.24 -6.02
CA LEU A 7 -12.92 9.67 -5.01
C LEU A 7 -12.98 10.45 -3.70
N GLU A 8 -13.10 11.76 -3.76
CA GLU A 8 -13.22 12.63 -2.57
C GLU A 8 -14.55 12.42 -1.85
N GLU A 9 -15.65 12.21 -2.58
CA GLU A 9 -16.94 11.83 -1.99
C GLU A 9 -16.85 10.49 -1.24
N LYS A 10 -16.16 9.51 -1.83
CA LYS A 10 -15.99 8.17 -1.26
C LYS A 10 -14.96 8.13 -0.12
N TRP A 11 -13.94 8.99 -0.20
CA TRP A 11 -12.88 9.12 0.79
C TRP A 11 -12.60 10.61 1.07
N PRO A 12 -13.38 11.25 1.96
CA PRO A 12 -13.30 12.70 2.23
C PRO A 12 -11.93 13.20 2.67
N VAL A 13 -11.09 12.32 3.24
CA VAL A 13 -9.70 12.64 3.58
C VAL A 13 -8.87 13.05 2.37
N LEU A 14 -9.14 12.50 1.18
CA LEU A 14 -8.39 12.87 -0.03
C LEU A 14 -8.60 14.35 -0.39
N GLY A 15 -9.80 14.89 -0.18
CA GLY A 15 -10.12 16.30 -0.45
C GLY A 15 -9.49 17.28 0.54
N ARG A 16 -8.96 16.80 1.67
CA ARG A 16 -8.23 17.62 2.65
C ARG A 16 -6.72 17.67 2.40
N HIS A 17 -6.21 16.80 1.52
CA HIS A 17 -4.78 16.67 1.24
C HIS A 17 -4.55 16.88 -0.26
N GLU A 18 -4.33 18.14 -0.66
CA GLU A 18 -4.23 18.56 -2.06
C GLU A 18 -3.25 17.71 -2.88
N ARG A 19 -2.04 17.45 -2.35
CA ARG A 19 -1.03 16.63 -3.04
C ARG A 19 -1.48 15.20 -3.31
N ALA A 20 -2.28 14.61 -2.43
CA ALA A 20 -2.82 13.27 -2.64
C ALA A 20 -3.89 13.25 -3.73
N ALA A 21 -4.75 14.28 -3.75
CA ALA A 21 -5.77 14.45 -4.79
C ALA A 21 -5.15 14.71 -6.17
N GLU A 22 -4.13 15.57 -6.24
CA GLU A 22 -3.34 15.84 -7.45
C GLU A 22 -2.72 14.56 -8.00
N TRP A 23 -2.03 13.80 -7.15
CA TRP A 23 -1.40 12.54 -7.55
C TRP A 23 -2.40 11.52 -8.12
N LEU A 24 -3.55 11.34 -7.47
CA LEU A 24 -4.60 10.43 -7.97
C LEU A 24 -5.21 10.91 -9.29
N ARG A 25 -5.31 12.24 -9.47
CA ARG A 25 -5.79 12.84 -10.72
C ARG A 25 -4.83 12.57 -11.87
N VAL A 26 -3.51 12.74 -11.65
CA VAL A 26 -2.48 12.40 -12.65
C VAL A 26 -2.63 10.95 -13.15
N TRP A 27 -2.74 9.98 -12.24
CA TRP A 27 -2.92 8.58 -12.65
C TRP A 27 -4.24 8.31 -13.37
N THR A 28 -5.30 9.03 -12.99
CA THR A 28 -6.61 8.92 -13.65
C THR A 28 -6.53 9.46 -15.07
N ASP A 29 -5.92 10.64 -15.26
CA ASP A 29 -5.78 11.29 -16.56
C ASP A 29 -4.83 10.51 -17.49
N LEU A 30 -3.86 9.79 -16.93
CA LEU A 30 -3.01 8.81 -17.65
C LEU A 30 -3.74 7.51 -18.03
N GLY A 31 -5.05 7.41 -17.77
CA GLY A 31 -5.87 6.27 -18.19
C GLY A 31 -5.66 5.00 -17.36
N ARG A 32 -5.16 5.12 -16.13
CA ARG A 32 -5.01 3.97 -15.24
C ARG A 32 -6.38 3.34 -14.97
N ALA A 33 -6.44 2.00 -14.96
CA ALA A 33 -7.68 1.27 -14.74
C ALA A 33 -8.43 1.73 -13.47
N PRO A 34 -9.76 1.96 -13.52
CA PRO A 34 -10.52 2.48 -12.39
C PRO A 34 -10.38 1.65 -11.10
N ARG A 35 -10.31 0.32 -11.22
CA ARG A 35 -10.10 -0.57 -10.05
C ARG A 35 -8.76 -0.34 -9.36
N THR A 36 -7.74 0.03 -10.12
CA THR A 36 -6.41 0.34 -9.59
C THR A 36 -6.42 1.70 -8.90
N ILE A 37 -7.11 2.70 -9.48
CA ILE A 37 -7.33 4.00 -8.83
C ILE A 37 -8.08 3.83 -7.51
N ASP A 38 -9.15 3.04 -7.49
CA ASP A 38 -9.90 2.71 -6.27
C ASP A 38 -9.01 2.04 -5.21
N ALA A 39 -8.12 1.13 -5.62
CA ALA A 39 -7.18 0.49 -4.71
C ALA A 39 -6.14 1.49 -4.17
N TYR A 40 -5.67 2.40 -5.01
CA TYR A 40 -4.72 3.45 -4.62
C TYR A 40 -5.34 4.44 -3.65
N ALA A 41 -6.51 4.97 -3.99
CA ALA A 41 -7.29 5.86 -3.15
C ALA A 41 -7.56 5.24 -1.77
N ARG A 42 -7.97 3.96 -1.74
CA ARG A 42 -8.25 3.27 -0.47
C ARG A 42 -7.02 3.05 0.40
N GLY A 43 -5.86 2.78 -0.19
CA GLY A 43 -4.60 2.63 0.56
C GLY A 43 -4.09 3.97 1.08
N LEU A 44 -4.11 4.99 0.22
CA LEU A 44 -3.64 6.33 0.55
C LEU A 44 -4.55 7.03 1.57
N ALA A 45 -5.87 6.95 1.41
CA ALA A 45 -6.84 7.49 2.37
C ALA A 45 -6.65 6.90 3.78
N ALA A 46 -6.40 5.59 3.87
CA ALA A 46 -6.15 4.95 5.16
C ALA A 46 -4.87 5.46 5.83
N TYR A 47 -3.83 5.75 5.04
CA TYR A 47 -2.59 6.35 5.53
C TYR A 47 -2.78 7.79 5.98
N LEU A 48 -3.48 8.62 5.19
CA LEU A 48 -3.74 10.02 5.52
C LEU A 48 -4.55 10.17 6.81
N LEU A 49 -5.49 9.26 7.08
CA LEU A 49 -6.20 9.24 8.37
C LEU A 49 -5.28 8.98 9.57
N ILE A 50 -4.20 8.21 9.39
CA ILE A 50 -3.18 8.05 10.43
C ILE A 50 -2.39 9.34 10.59
N CYS A 51 -2.02 9.99 9.49
CA CYS A 51 -1.36 11.29 9.54
C CYS A 51 -2.20 12.34 10.28
N GLU A 52 -3.50 12.43 9.99
CA GLU A 52 -4.41 13.35 10.69
C GLU A 52 -4.56 13.01 12.18
N ARG A 53 -4.70 11.72 12.51
CA ARG A 53 -4.80 11.28 13.92
C ARG A 53 -3.55 11.64 14.71
N ASP A 54 -2.39 11.54 14.08
CA ASP A 54 -1.09 11.78 14.71
C ASP A 54 -0.61 13.24 14.52
N ASP A 55 -1.48 14.13 14.00
CA ASP A 55 -1.23 15.55 13.73
C ASP A 55 0.08 15.82 12.95
N VAL A 56 0.29 15.03 11.89
CA VAL A 56 1.48 15.15 11.04
C VAL A 56 1.11 15.47 9.60
N ASP A 57 1.81 16.43 9.01
CA ASP A 57 1.73 16.69 7.58
C ASP A 57 2.27 15.45 6.80
N PRO A 58 1.46 14.82 5.92
CA PRO A 58 1.90 13.70 5.10
C PRO A 58 3.16 13.99 4.27
N VAL A 59 3.40 15.24 3.87
CA VAL A 59 4.60 15.64 3.11
C VAL A 59 5.87 15.46 3.95
N THR A 60 5.81 15.80 5.25
CA THR A 60 6.94 15.69 6.18
C THR A 60 7.00 14.35 6.92
N ALA A 61 5.91 13.57 6.91
CA ALA A 61 5.80 12.33 7.68
C ALA A 61 6.93 11.32 7.37
N GLY A 62 7.66 10.92 8.40
CA GLY A 62 8.79 9.98 8.29
C GLY A 62 8.43 8.49 8.39
N ARG A 63 9.48 7.65 8.45
CA ARG A 63 9.38 6.18 8.63
C ARG A 63 8.56 5.75 9.83
N LEU A 64 8.55 6.55 10.90
CA LEU A 64 7.77 6.25 12.12
C LEU A 64 6.27 6.21 11.82
N HIS A 65 5.75 7.16 11.04
CA HIS A 65 4.34 7.21 10.66
C HIS A 65 3.96 6.08 9.69
N VAL A 66 4.86 5.71 8.77
CA VAL A 66 4.69 4.52 7.92
C VAL A 66 4.61 3.25 8.78
N ALA A 67 5.47 3.11 9.79
CA ALA A 67 5.42 1.97 10.71
C ALA A 67 4.13 1.97 11.55
N ALA A 68 3.67 3.14 12.00
CA ALA A 68 2.40 3.29 12.71
C ALA A 68 1.21 2.85 11.84
N PHE A 69 1.22 3.20 10.55
CA PHE A 69 0.22 2.74 9.59
C PHE A 69 0.24 1.22 9.40
N VAL A 70 1.41 0.61 9.24
CA VAL A 70 1.48 -0.85 9.08
C VAL A 70 1.04 -1.57 10.35
N LYS A 71 1.41 -1.05 11.52
CA LYS A 71 0.95 -1.56 12.81
C LYS A 71 -0.58 -1.49 12.88
N ASP A 72 -1.16 -0.33 12.57
CA ASP A 72 -2.61 -0.12 12.56
C ASP A 72 -3.34 -1.11 11.62
N LEU A 73 -2.84 -1.32 10.39
CA LEU A 73 -3.40 -2.32 9.47
C LEU A 73 -3.29 -3.77 9.99
N SER A 74 -2.27 -4.05 10.79
CA SER A 74 -2.01 -5.36 11.37
C SER A 74 -2.77 -5.59 12.68
N THR A 75 -3.26 -4.54 13.35
CA THR A 75 -3.96 -4.66 14.64
C THR A 75 -5.46 -4.42 14.54
N ARG A 76 -5.96 -3.82 13.45
CA ARG A 76 -7.40 -3.59 13.27
C ARG A 76 -8.17 -4.92 13.16
N PRO A 77 -9.29 -5.08 13.89
CA PRO A 77 -10.23 -6.17 13.62
C PRO A 77 -10.68 -6.08 12.16
N SER A 78 -10.57 -7.17 11.40
CA SER A 78 -10.99 -7.19 10.01
C SER A 78 -12.48 -6.85 9.91
N HIS A 79 -12.84 -5.79 9.18
CA HIS A 79 -14.24 -5.43 8.89
C HIS A 79 -14.93 -6.41 7.90
N ARG A 80 -14.28 -7.52 7.51
CA ARG A 80 -15.00 -8.59 6.79
C ARG A 80 -15.84 -9.37 7.79
N GLY A 81 -17.15 -9.11 7.75
CA GLY A 81 -18.13 -9.71 8.65
C GLY A 81 -17.95 -11.22 8.81
N ALA A 82 -18.00 -11.66 10.07
CA ALA A 82 -18.44 -12.93 10.65
C ALA A 82 -18.21 -14.29 9.94
N ASN A 83 -17.63 -14.40 8.74
CA ASN A 83 -17.70 -15.64 7.94
C ASN A 83 -16.40 -16.00 7.20
N VAL A 84 -15.25 -15.46 7.61
CA VAL A 84 -13.96 -16.02 7.18
C VAL A 84 -13.13 -16.29 8.44
N VAL A 85 -13.13 -17.55 8.85
CA VAL A 85 -12.20 -18.07 9.84
C VAL A 85 -10.79 -17.81 9.30
N ALA A 86 -10.06 -16.91 9.96
CA ALA A 86 -8.63 -16.81 9.77
C ALA A 86 -8.04 -18.15 10.23
N LEU A 87 -7.71 -19.02 9.27
CA LEU A 87 -6.82 -20.13 9.55
C LEU A 87 -5.47 -19.49 9.88
N ASP A 88 -5.18 -19.53 11.18
CA ASP A 88 -3.94 -19.26 11.86
C ASP A 88 -3.53 -17.80 12.06
N SER A 89 -3.69 -17.41 13.34
CA SER A 89 -3.13 -16.26 14.06
C SER A 89 -4.01 -15.00 14.08
N GLY A 90 -4.63 -14.77 15.24
CA GLY A 90 -5.53 -13.66 15.51
C GLY A 90 -4.93 -12.27 15.26
N ALA A 91 -5.84 -11.36 14.91
CA ALA A 91 -5.67 -9.92 14.68
C ALA A 91 -4.70 -9.54 13.54
N GLY A 92 -5.27 -9.08 12.41
CA GLY A 92 -4.55 -8.38 11.35
C GLY A 92 -4.89 -8.77 9.92
N LEU A 93 -4.55 -7.91 8.96
CA LEU A 93 -4.63 -8.20 7.54
C LEU A 93 -3.52 -9.17 7.09
N ALA A 94 -3.83 -10.07 6.16
CA ALA A 94 -2.83 -10.92 5.51
C ALA A 94 -1.72 -10.10 4.86
N ASN A 95 -0.49 -10.61 4.85
CA ASN A 95 0.70 -9.89 4.34
C ASN A 95 0.52 -9.38 2.90
N ALA A 96 -0.11 -10.17 2.02
CA ALA A 96 -0.41 -9.74 0.65
C ALA A 96 -1.32 -8.49 0.61
N THR A 97 -2.30 -8.41 1.51
CA THR A 97 -3.17 -7.24 1.63
C THR A 97 -2.42 -6.05 2.24
N LEU A 98 -1.54 -6.26 3.23
CA LEU A 98 -0.66 -5.19 3.74
C LEU A 98 0.20 -4.58 2.62
N GLN A 99 0.82 -5.42 1.79
CA GLN A 99 1.60 -4.95 0.64
C GLN A 99 0.73 -4.15 -0.33
N GLN A 100 -0.45 -4.66 -0.69
CA GLN A 100 -1.39 -3.94 -1.56
C GLN A 100 -1.77 -2.55 -1.01
N ARG A 101 -1.89 -2.41 0.31
CA ARG A 101 -2.18 -1.13 0.97
C ARG A 101 -0.98 -0.19 1.02
N LEU A 102 0.23 -0.72 1.12
CA LEU A 102 1.46 0.09 1.14
C LEU A 102 1.89 0.59 -0.24
N VAL A 103 1.58 -0.13 -1.31
CA VAL A 103 1.92 0.27 -2.69
C VAL A 103 1.56 1.74 -2.99
N PRO A 104 0.31 2.21 -2.80
CA PRO A 104 -0.03 3.60 -3.09
C PRO A 104 0.68 4.61 -2.19
N VAL A 105 0.96 4.28 -0.92
CA VAL A 105 1.72 5.15 -0.01
C VAL A 105 3.14 5.35 -0.54
N ARG A 106 3.77 4.25 -1.00
CA ARG A 106 5.10 4.32 -1.60
C ARG A 106 5.11 5.17 -2.87
N LEU A 107 4.16 4.95 -3.77
CA LEU A 107 4.08 5.68 -5.04
C LEU A 107 3.75 7.17 -4.83
N PHE A 108 2.96 7.51 -3.82
CA PHE A 108 2.72 8.89 -3.42
C PHE A 108 4.01 9.57 -2.95
N TYR A 109 4.84 8.89 -2.15
CA TYR A 109 6.13 9.45 -1.74
C TYR A 109 7.17 9.51 -2.87
N ASP A 110 7.11 8.59 -3.84
CA ASP A 110 7.91 8.71 -5.06
C ASP A 110 7.51 9.99 -5.82
N TYR A 111 6.20 10.25 -5.99
CA TYR A 111 5.68 11.50 -6.56
C TYR A 111 6.13 12.75 -5.80
N LEU A 112 6.02 12.78 -4.48
CA LEU A 112 6.50 13.92 -3.69
C LEU A 112 8.01 14.16 -3.85
N THR A 113 8.78 13.10 -4.07
CA THR A 113 10.22 13.21 -4.33
C THR A 113 10.48 13.76 -5.73
N GLU A 114 9.72 13.29 -6.72
CA GLU A 114 9.81 13.72 -8.12
C GLU A 114 9.41 15.19 -8.31
N GLU A 115 8.42 15.68 -7.56
CA GLU A 115 8.00 17.10 -7.54
C GLU A 115 8.93 18.00 -6.70
N GLY A 116 9.98 17.45 -6.10
CA GLY A 116 10.92 18.22 -5.26
C GLY A 116 10.34 18.68 -3.92
N LEU A 117 9.15 18.19 -3.53
CA LEU A 117 8.53 18.47 -2.23
C LEU A 117 9.19 17.71 -1.09
N ARG A 118 10.03 16.72 -1.42
CA ARG A 118 10.76 15.90 -0.46
C ARG A 118 12.05 15.36 -1.05
N GLU A 119 13.07 15.17 -0.22
CA GLU A 119 14.37 14.62 -0.64
C GLU A 119 14.40 13.08 -0.70
N SER A 120 13.51 12.38 0.03
CA SER A 120 13.57 10.91 0.11
C SER A 120 12.24 10.24 0.41
N ASN A 121 12.04 9.03 -0.12
CA ASN A 121 10.86 8.20 0.14
C ASN A 121 11.01 7.39 1.46
N PRO A 122 10.15 7.60 2.47
CA PRO A 122 10.23 6.90 3.76
C PRO A 122 9.87 5.40 3.67
N VAL A 123 9.15 4.93 2.65
CA VAL A 123 8.82 3.50 2.50
C VAL A 123 10.02 2.71 1.95
N GLY A 124 10.98 3.38 1.32
CA GLY A 124 12.18 2.81 0.70
C GLY A 124 11.94 1.80 -0.43
N ARG A 125 12.99 1.49 -1.17
CA ARG A 125 13.04 0.47 -2.23
C ARG A 125 13.62 -0.83 -1.66
N GLY A 126 12.75 -1.71 -1.13
CA GLY A 126 13.14 -3.03 -0.64
C GLY A 126 11.93 -3.90 -0.29
N ARG A 127 12.15 -5.21 -0.13
CA ARG A 127 11.14 -6.16 0.37
C ARG A 127 10.73 -5.70 1.77
N TYR A 128 9.47 -5.27 1.98
CA TYR A 128 8.98 -5.01 3.34
C TYR A 128 9.12 -6.30 4.13
N THR A 129 10.05 -6.28 5.07
CA THR A 129 10.31 -7.37 5.99
C THR A 129 10.17 -6.74 7.37
N PRO A 130 9.19 -7.16 8.19
CA PRO A 130 9.08 -6.68 9.57
C PRO A 130 10.46 -6.78 10.25
N GLY A 131 10.99 -5.65 10.73
CA GLY A 131 12.28 -5.60 11.44
C GLY A 131 13.55 -5.35 10.62
N ARG A 132 13.50 -5.11 9.29
CA ARG A 132 14.70 -4.70 8.50
C ARG A 132 14.69 -3.23 8.05
N LYS A 133 15.88 -2.66 7.87
CA LYS A 133 16.09 -1.29 7.36
C LYS A 133 15.73 -1.20 5.86
N PHE A 134 14.95 -0.19 5.49
CA PHE A 134 14.55 0.10 4.11
C PHE A 134 15.65 0.89 3.36
N GLY A 135 16.02 0.45 2.15
CA GLY A 135 17.09 1.03 1.35
C GLY A 135 16.60 1.99 0.27
N SER A 136 17.32 3.10 0.05
CA SER A 136 17.07 4.12 -0.98
C SER A 136 17.64 3.68 -2.33
N HIS A 137 16.91 3.90 -3.43
CA HIS A 137 17.47 4.03 -4.77
C HIS A 137 16.62 5.05 -5.52
N GLU A 138 17.22 6.12 -6.01
CA GLU A 138 16.58 7.20 -6.77
C GLU A 138 16.28 6.75 -8.20
N ARG A 139 15.08 7.04 -8.74
CA ARG A 139 14.78 7.17 -10.19
C ARG A 139 13.51 8.01 -10.34
N GLY A 140 13.57 9.05 -11.17
CA GLY A 140 12.47 9.97 -11.45
C GLY A 140 11.65 9.66 -12.72
N LEU A 141 10.84 10.65 -13.12
CA LEU A 141 9.63 10.66 -13.98
C LEU A 141 9.73 10.18 -15.45
N VAL A 142 10.80 9.51 -15.91
CA VAL A 142 10.85 8.97 -17.27
C VAL A 142 10.99 7.43 -17.26
N PRO A 143 10.09 6.68 -17.91
CA PRO A 143 10.13 5.22 -17.90
C PRO A 143 11.36 4.69 -18.65
N ARG A 144 12.37 4.21 -17.90
CA ARG A 144 13.27 3.19 -18.46
C ARG A 144 12.52 1.87 -18.34
N LEU A 145 12.21 1.23 -19.46
CA LEU A 145 11.60 -0.10 -19.52
C LEU A 145 12.58 -1.11 -18.89
N VAL A 146 12.58 -1.18 -17.56
CA VAL A 146 13.31 -2.19 -16.79
C VAL A 146 12.33 -3.31 -16.55
N LYS A 147 12.73 -4.55 -16.89
CA LYS A 147 12.01 -5.80 -16.58
C LYS A 147 11.29 -5.65 -15.24
N LEU A 148 9.96 -5.81 -15.29
CA LEU A 148 9.05 -5.77 -14.15
C LEU A 148 9.73 -6.38 -12.92
N PRO A 149 9.90 -5.65 -11.80
CA PRO A 149 10.28 -6.29 -10.56
C PRO A 149 9.15 -7.26 -10.19
N TRP A 150 9.53 -8.54 -10.13
CA TRP A 150 8.78 -9.74 -9.79
C TRP A 150 7.28 -9.57 -9.43
N ILE A 151 6.44 -10.06 -10.34
CA ILE A 151 5.02 -10.37 -10.13
C ILE A 151 4.94 -11.90 -10.04
N PRO A 152 4.56 -12.52 -8.91
CA PRO A 152 4.31 -13.96 -8.90
C PRO A 152 3.11 -14.27 -9.81
N SER A 153 3.34 -15.14 -10.79
CA SER A 153 2.34 -15.68 -11.71
C SER A 153 1.45 -16.73 -11.01
N GLU A 154 0.35 -17.11 -11.67
CA GLU A 154 -0.70 -18.01 -11.15
C GLU A 154 -0.25 -19.47 -10.88
N GLN A 155 1.05 -19.78 -10.95
CA GLN A 155 1.59 -21.14 -10.79
C GLN A 155 1.91 -21.55 -9.33
N GLN A 156 1.37 -20.83 -8.34
CA GLN A 156 1.63 -21.13 -6.92
C GLN A 156 0.64 -22.15 -6.32
N CYS A 157 -0.35 -22.64 -7.08
CA CYS A 157 -1.39 -23.56 -6.63
C CYS A 157 -0.98 -25.05 -6.60
N GLN A 158 0.30 -25.38 -6.38
CA GLN A 158 0.72 -26.79 -6.27
C GLN A 158 1.64 -27.04 -5.08
N VAL A 159 1.15 -26.80 -3.87
CA VAL A 159 1.62 -27.55 -2.69
C VAL A 159 0.41 -27.81 -1.80
N GLY A 160 -0.06 -29.06 -1.77
CA GLY A 160 -1.18 -29.42 -0.91
C GLY A 160 -1.78 -30.81 -1.13
N GLN A 161 -0.97 -31.85 -1.33
CA GLN A 161 -1.32 -33.24 -0.94
C GLN A 161 -0.02 -33.88 -0.45
N ALA A 162 0.38 -33.62 0.80
CA ALA A 162 0.05 -34.42 1.98
C ALA A 162 0.73 -35.80 1.95
N GLU A 163 1.94 -35.84 2.51
CA GLU A 163 2.48 -37.02 3.20
C GLU A 163 1.49 -37.45 4.30
N VAL A 164 1.23 -38.75 4.38
CA VAL A 164 0.70 -39.42 5.58
C VAL A 164 1.75 -40.44 6.05
N PRO A 165 2.23 -40.36 7.31
CA PRO A 165 3.29 -41.23 7.81
C PRO A 165 2.78 -42.42 8.64
N GLY A 166 3.53 -43.53 8.61
CA GLY A 166 3.59 -44.62 9.61
C GLY A 166 2.40 -45.59 9.63
N GLY A 167 2.52 -46.90 9.84
CA GLY A 167 3.64 -47.78 10.18
C GLY A 167 3.08 -49.13 10.69
N VAL A 168 3.90 -50.19 10.61
CA VAL A 168 3.81 -51.50 11.29
C VAL A 168 2.59 -52.37 10.88
N SER A 169 2.78 -53.53 10.25
CA SER A 169 3.37 -54.74 10.83
C SER A 169 3.65 -55.80 9.78
#